data_AF-A0AAW4YDG8-F1
#
_entry.id   AF-A0AAW4YDG8-F1
#
_cell.length_a   1.000
_cell.length_b   1.000
_cell.length_c   1.000
_cell.angle_alpha   90.00
_cell.angle_beta   90.00
_cell.angle_gamma   90.00
#
_symmetry.space_group_name_H-M   'P 1'
#
loop_
_entity.id
_entity.type
_entity.pdbx_description
1 polymer ?
#
loop_
_entity_poly.entity_id
_entity_poly.type
_entity_poly.pdbx_seq_one_letter_code
_entity_poly.pdbx_strand_id
1 'polypeptide(L)'
;HRGPVMDYTNQSLVAFFFKALTSYLKKQNCLYVLIDPYLIENLRNAEGEIVKSYDNRAFVRTMDTLGYKHQGFPVGYDSMSQIRWLSVLDLKDKTEDQLLKEMDYQTRRNIKKTYDIGVKTKTLTIDETQTFFDLFHMAEEKHGFKFRELPYFEEMQKLYDDHAMLKLAYIDLYEYLKTLHLEQQQLTA
;
A
#
# COMPACT_ATOMS: atom_id res chain seq x y z
N HIS A 1 4.01 13.08 0.37
CA HIS A 1 2.62 13.32 -0.09
C HIS A 1 2.62 13.25 -1.61
N ARG A 2 1.89 12.30 -2.24
CA ARG A 2 1.91 12.05 -3.70
C ARG A 2 1.09 13.04 -4.54
N GLY A 3 1.24 14.32 -4.24
CA GLY A 3 0.52 15.38 -4.92
C GLY A 3 1.33 16.01 -6.05
N PRO A 4 0.72 16.93 -6.80
CA PRO A 4 -0.68 17.34 -6.73
C PRO A 4 -1.65 16.36 -7.43
N VAL A 5 -2.95 16.49 -7.18
CA VAL A 5 -4.01 15.70 -7.86
C VAL A 5 -4.67 16.59 -8.91
N MET A 6 -4.53 16.24 -10.19
CA MET A 6 -5.15 16.96 -11.31
C MET A 6 -5.19 16.08 -12.56
N ASP A 7 -5.89 16.53 -13.60
CA ASP A 7 -5.79 15.94 -14.93
C ASP A 7 -4.46 16.35 -15.60
N TYR A 8 -3.52 15.43 -15.61
CA TYR A 8 -2.19 15.62 -16.20
C TYR A 8 -2.16 15.55 -17.72
N THR A 9 -3.25 15.16 -18.37
CA THR A 9 -3.35 15.23 -19.84
C THR A 9 -3.53 16.68 -20.31
N ASN A 10 -4.14 17.52 -19.47
CA ASN A 10 -4.30 18.95 -19.71
C ASN A 10 -3.02 19.74 -19.40
N GLN A 11 -2.17 19.92 -20.40
CA GLN A 11 -0.87 20.61 -20.24
C GLN A 11 -1.01 22.08 -19.81
N SER A 12 -2.08 22.76 -20.21
CA SER A 12 -2.34 24.14 -19.80
C SER A 12 -2.63 24.22 -18.30
N LEU A 13 -3.40 23.27 -17.76
CA LEU A 13 -3.68 23.15 -16.33
C LEU A 13 -2.41 22.84 -15.54
N VAL A 14 -1.63 21.85 -16.00
CA VAL A 14 -0.34 21.49 -15.38
C VAL A 14 0.58 22.71 -15.31
N ALA A 15 0.76 23.42 -16.43
CA ALA A 15 1.63 24.58 -16.50
C ALA A 15 1.14 25.72 -15.58
N PHE A 16 -0.16 25.98 -15.58
CA PHE A 16 -0.76 26.96 -14.68
C PHE A 16 -0.50 26.61 -13.21
N PHE A 17 -0.80 25.37 -12.80
CA PHE A 17 -0.66 24.93 -11.42
C PHE A 17 0.78 25.04 -10.93
N PHE A 18 1.75 24.48 -11.67
CA PHE A 18 3.15 24.48 -11.23
C PHE A 18 3.79 25.87 -11.27
N LYS A 19 3.35 26.75 -12.18
CA LYS A 19 3.75 28.18 -12.16
C LYS A 19 3.21 28.90 -10.92
N ALA A 20 1.95 28.67 -10.58
CA ALA A 20 1.33 29.23 -9.38
C ALA A 20 1.99 28.68 -8.10
N LEU A 21 2.26 27.37 -8.05
CA LEU A 21 2.97 26.71 -6.95
C LEU A 21 4.35 27.33 -6.73
N THR A 22 5.16 27.47 -7.78
CA THR A 22 6.48 28.12 -7.68
C THR A 22 6.35 29.54 -7.15
N SER A 23 5.36 30.30 -7.61
CA SER A 23 5.12 31.67 -7.16
C SER A 23 4.71 31.74 -5.69
N TYR A 24 3.91 30.78 -5.23
CA TYR A 24 3.52 30.64 -3.82
C TYR A 24 4.72 30.28 -2.94
N LEU A 25 5.49 29.25 -3.32
CA LEU A 25 6.63 28.75 -2.54
C LEU A 25 7.75 29.78 -2.39
N LYS A 26 7.99 30.61 -3.41
CA LYS A 26 8.93 31.73 -3.32
C LYS A 26 8.56 32.74 -2.22
N LYS A 27 7.27 32.99 -2.01
CA LYS A 27 6.80 33.87 -0.92
C LYS A 27 7.00 33.24 0.46
N GLN A 28 7.12 31.92 0.53
CA GLN A 28 7.38 31.16 1.75
C GLN A 28 8.89 30.90 1.98
N ASN A 29 9.78 31.60 1.26
CA ASN A 29 11.24 31.41 1.32
C ASN A 29 11.68 29.94 1.09
N CYS A 30 10.92 29.19 0.28
CA CYS A 30 11.24 27.81 -0.06
C CYS A 30 12.53 27.73 -0.89
N LEU A 31 13.51 26.93 -0.44
CA LEU A 31 14.77 26.71 -1.14
C LEU A 31 14.60 25.84 -2.39
N TYR A 32 13.91 24.71 -2.24
CA TYR A 32 13.55 23.79 -3.32
C TYR A 32 12.30 22.99 -2.94
N VAL A 33 11.64 22.42 -3.94
CA VAL A 33 10.47 21.55 -3.76
C VAL A 33 10.70 20.22 -4.47
N LEU A 34 10.37 19.12 -3.78
CA LEU A 34 10.29 17.79 -4.37
C LEU A 34 8.83 17.47 -4.63
N ILE A 35 8.56 16.93 -5.82
CA ILE A 35 7.22 16.52 -6.24
C ILE A 35 7.28 15.12 -6.83
N ASP A 36 6.27 14.32 -6.52
CA ASP A 36 6.14 12.91 -6.89
C ASP A 36 4.68 12.60 -7.25
N PRO A 37 4.12 13.27 -8.27
CA PRO A 37 2.72 13.09 -8.64
C PRO A 37 2.45 11.64 -9.04
N TYR A 38 1.27 11.14 -8.72
CA TYR A 38 0.89 9.76 -9.01
C TYR A 38 0.55 9.57 -10.49
N LEU A 39 1.59 9.52 -11.33
CA LEU A 39 1.53 9.26 -12.76
C LEU A 39 2.10 7.87 -13.08
N ILE A 40 1.33 7.08 -13.82
CA ILE A 40 1.75 5.75 -14.25
C ILE A 40 2.64 5.91 -15.49
N GLU A 41 3.85 5.38 -15.43
CA GLU A 41 4.77 5.32 -16.56
C GLU A 41 4.61 4.02 -17.34
N ASN A 42 4.62 2.88 -16.64
CA ASN A 42 4.48 1.55 -17.23
C ASN A 42 3.64 0.65 -16.33
N LEU A 43 2.83 -0.22 -16.92
CA LEU A 43 2.33 -1.44 -16.29
C LEU A 43 3.29 -2.58 -16.61
N ARG A 44 3.57 -3.39 -15.60
CA ARG A 44 4.47 -4.53 -15.71
C ARG A 44 3.84 -5.79 -15.13
N ASN A 45 4.23 -6.95 -15.63
CA ASN A 45 3.92 -8.23 -15.01
C ASN A 45 4.87 -8.51 -13.82
N ALA A 46 4.67 -9.65 -13.16
CA ALA A 46 5.46 -10.04 -11.98
C ALA A 46 6.94 -10.28 -12.30
N GLU A 47 7.24 -10.60 -13.55
CA GLU A 47 8.59 -10.81 -14.11
C GLU A 47 9.28 -9.47 -14.44
N GLY A 48 8.57 -8.36 -14.32
CA GLY A 48 9.08 -7.02 -14.58
C GLY A 48 9.03 -6.58 -16.05
N GLU A 49 8.43 -7.38 -16.93
CA GLU A 49 8.25 -7.07 -18.34
C GLU A 49 7.17 -6.01 -18.53
N ILE A 50 7.35 -5.11 -19.51
CA ILE A 50 6.38 -4.06 -19.78
C ILE A 50 5.17 -4.65 -20.53
N VAL A 51 4.01 -4.56 -19.90
CA VAL A 51 2.72 -4.93 -20.51
C VAL A 51 2.11 -3.73 -21.24
N LYS A 52 2.29 -2.53 -20.69
CA LYS A 52 1.78 -1.28 -21.27
C LYS A 52 2.64 -0.11 -20.86
N SER A 53 2.90 0.81 -21.79
CA SER A 53 3.55 2.09 -21.52
C SER A 53 2.59 3.25 -21.69
N TYR A 54 2.77 4.30 -20.90
CA TYR A 54 2.07 5.57 -21.03
C TYR A 54 3.05 6.65 -21.50
N ASP A 55 2.60 7.54 -22.39
CA ASP A 55 3.45 8.62 -22.89
C ASP A 55 3.37 9.87 -22.00
N ASN A 56 4.31 9.98 -21.06
CA ASN A 56 4.42 11.15 -20.17
C ASN A 56 5.44 12.18 -20.67
N ARG A 57 5.96 12.08 -21.91
CA ARG A 57 7.01 12.99 -22.41
C ARG A 57 6.56 14.45 -22.44
N ALA A 58 5.29 14.70 -22.76
CA ALA A 58 4.72 16.04 -22.75
C ALA A 58 4.77 16.66 -21.34
N PHE A 59 4.36 15.90 -20.32
CA PHE A 59 4.45 16.32 -18.92
C PHE A 59 5.90 16.63 -18.52
N VAL A 60 6.83 15.71 -18.77
CA VAL A 60 8.25 15.90 -18.42
C VAL A 60 8.83 17.16 -19.07
N ARG A 61 8.52 17.41 -20.35
CA ARG A 61 8.97 18.63 -21.05
C ARG A 61 8.34 19.90 -20.48
N THR A 62 7.05 19.87 -20.14
CA THR A 62 6.36 20.99 -19.48
C THR A 62 7.03 21.30 -18.14
N MET A 63 7.32 20.26 -17.34
CA MET A 63 7.99 20.41 -16.05
C MET A 63 9.41 20.97 -16.17
N ASP A 64 10.19 20.48 -17.15
CA ASP A 64 11.56 20.98 -17.40
C ASP A 64 11.55 22.46 -17.80
N THR A 65 10.60 22.87 -18.65
CA THR A 65 10.40 24.28 -19.08
C THR A 65 10.07 25.19 -17.88
N LEU A 66 9.38 24.66 -16.87
CA LEU A 66 9.03 25.37 -15.64
C LEU A 66 10.14 25.35 -14.58
N GLY A 67 11.27 24.70 -14.88
CA GLY A 67 12.45 24.62 -14.00
C GLY A 67 12.46 23.41 -13.06
N TYR A 68 11.51 22.48 -13.17
CA TYR A 68 11.49 21.25 -12.39
C TYR A 68 12.36 20.18 -13.06
N LYS A 69 13.33 19.62 -12.34
CA LYS A 69 14.29 18.65 -12.88
C LYS A 69 13.93 17.22 -12.51
N HIS A 70 13.69 16.40 -13.53
CA HIS A 70 13.41 14.97 -13.37
C HIS A 70 14.64 14.23 -12.83
N GLN A 71 14.46 13.45 -11.75
CA GLN A 71 15.54 12.75 -11.04
C GLN A 71 15.94 11.40 -11.67
N GLY A 72 15.47 11.11 -12.88
CA GLY A 72 15.73 9.83 -13.56
C GLY A 72 14.79 8.71 -13.11
N PHE A 73 15.21 7.46 -13.30
CA PHE A 73 14.41 6.25 -13.04
C PHE A 73 15.06 5.35 -11.97
N PRO A 74 15.22 5.82 -10.72
CA PRO A 74 15.83 5.02 -9.68
C PRO A 74 15.00 3.78 -9.35
N VAL A 75 15.69 2.71 -8.95
CA VAL A 75 15.13 1.44 -8.50
C VAL A 75 15.63 1.18 -7.07
N GLY A 76 14.81 0.52 -6.26
CA GLY A 76 15.10 0.25 -4.86
C GLY A 76 14.46 1.25 -3.91
N TYR A 77 14.89 1.20 -2.65
CA TYR A 77 14.39 2.06 -1.59
C TYR A 77 15.31 3.26 -1.43
N ASP A 78 14.72 4.43 -1.27
CA ASP A 78 15.42 5.68 -1.04
C ASP A 78 14.81 6.41 0.16
N SER A 79 15.65 7.13 0.90
CA SER A 79 15.23 7.82 2.13
C SER A 79 14.45 9.10 1.86
N MET A 80 14.59 9.70 0.68
CA MET A 80 14.05 11.01 0.33
C MET A 80 12.87 10.94 -0.65
N SER A 81 12.79 9.87 -1.45
CA SER A 81 11.77 9.69 -2.50
C SER A 81 10.85 8.51 -2.23
N GLN A 82 9.62 8.61 -2.74
CA GLN A 82 8.65 7.53 -2.64
C GLN A 82 9.00 6.37 -3.57
N ILE A 83 8.61 5.16 -3.17
CA ILE A 83 8.77 3.97 -4.00
C ILE A 83 7.99 4.12 -5.31
N ARG A 84 8.67 3.87 -6.43
CA ARG A 84 8.13 4.02 -7.78
C ARG A 84 7.40 2.79 -8.30
N TRP A 85 7.66 1.64 -7.70
CA TRP A 85 7.13 0.35 -8.11
C TRP A 85 6.08 -0.07 -7.08
N LEU A 86 4.85 -0.28 -7.54
CA LEU A 86 3.73 -0.71 -6.71
C LEU A 86 3.20 -2.04 -7.27
N SER A 87 3.02 -3.03 -6.40
CA SER A 87 2.23 -4.21 -6.72
C SER A 87 0.77 -3.88 -6.50
N VAL A 88 -0.04 -3.92 -7.57
CA VAL A 88 -1.45 -3.51 -7.55
C VAL A 88 -2.30 -4.67 -8.06
N LEU A 89 -3.27 -5.09 -7.24
CA LEU A 89 -4.28 -6.06 -7.64
C LEU A 89 -5.53 -5.31 -8.12
N ASP A 90 -5.87 -5.44 -9.41
CA ASP A 90 -7.09 -4.86 -9.97
C ASP A 90 -8.30 -5.72 -9.58
N LEU A 91 -9.21 -5.11 -8.81
CA LEU A 91 -10.44 -5.71 -8.29
C LEU A 91 -11.66 -5.38 -9.15
N LYS A 92 -11.52 -4.46 -10.12
CA LYS A 92 -12.66 -3.96 -10.88
C LYS A 92 -13.34 -5.10 -11.62
N ASP A 93 -14.68 -5.17 -11.47
CA ASP A 93 -15.55 -6.13 -12.13
C ASP A 93 -15.21 -7.62 -11.84
N LYS A 94 -14.53 -7.90 -10.71
CA LYS A 94 -14.17 -9.26 -10.30
C LYS A 94 -14.86 -9.70 -9.02
N THR A 95 -15.26 -10.97 -8.97
CA THR A 95 -15.73 -11.64 -7.74
C THR A 95 -14.56 -12.20 -6.93
N GLU A 96 -14.80 -12.51 -5.65
CA GLU A 96 -13.81 -13.17 -4.79
C GLU A 96 -13.32 -14.50 -5.39
N ASP A 97 -14.23 -15.33 -5.91
CA ASP A 97 -13.88 -16.60 -6.56
C ASP A 97 -12.98 -16.41 -7.79
N GLN A 98 -13.24 -15.37 -8.59
CA GLN A 98 -12.41 -15.04 -9.75
C GLN A 98 -11.01 -14.60 -9.30
N LEU A 99 -10.91 -13.72 -8.30
CA LEU A 99 -9.63 -13.28 -7.74
C LEU A 99 -8.81 -14.47 -7.21
N LEU A 100 -9.43 -15.36 -6.42
CA LEU A 100 -8.77 -16.56 -5.89
C LEU A 100 -8.31 -17.51 -7.01
N LYS A 101 -9.08 -17.63 -8.09
CA LYS A 101 -8.73 -18.46 -9.25
C LYS A 101 -7.56 -17.89 -10.04
N GLU A 102 -7.45 -16.56 -10.14
CA GLU A 102 -6.37 -15.85 -10.83
C GLU A 102 -5.04 -15.86 -10.06
N MET A 103 -5.08 -16.03 -8.74
CA MET A 103 -3.86 -16.23 -7.94
C MET A 103 -3.11 -17.50 -8.33
N ASP A 104 -1.78 -17.48 -8.13
CA ASP A 104 -0.98 -18.69 -8.27
C ASP A 104 -1.47 -19.79 -7.33
N TYR A 105 -1.21 -21.04 -7.70
CA TYR A 105 -1.72 -22.21 -6.98
C TYR A 105 -1.30 -22.20 -5.50
N GLN A 106 -0.05 -21.81 -5.20
CA GLN A 106 0.47 -21.85 -3.84
C GLN A 106 -0.21 -20.78 -2.98
N THR A 107 -0.38 -19.57 -3.49
CA THR A 107 -1.12 -18.50 -2.79
C THR A 107 -2.56 -18.90 -2.52
N ARG A 108 -3.30 -19.38 -3.52
CA ARG A 108 -4.69 -19.85 -3.33
C ARG A 108 -4.76 -20.98 -2.30
N ARG A 109 -3.84 -21.95 -2.36
CA ARG A 109 -3.78 -23.07 -1.41
C ARG A 109 -3.51 -22.59 0.01
N ASN A 110 -2.59 -21.63 0.19
CA ASN A 110 -2.26 -21.07 1.49
C ASN A 110 -3.45 -20.32 2.10
N ILE A 111 -4.17 -19.52 1.31
CA ILE A 111 -5.40 -18.84 1.75
C ILE A 111 -6.43 -19.87 2.18
N LYS A 112 -6.70 -20.90 1.35
CA LYS A 112 -7.68 -21.96 1.69
C LYS A 112 -7.35 -22.66 3.00
N LYS A 113 -6.06 -22.99 3.20
CA LYS A 113 -5.58 -23.61 4.43
C LYS A 113 -5.87 -22.77 5.68
N THR A 114 -5.89 -21.44 5.59
CA THR A 114 -6.21 -20.59 6.75
C THR A 114 -7.64 -20.80 7.26
N TYR A 115 -8.60 -21.08 6.37
CA TYR A 115 -9.97 -21.43 6.78
C TYR A 115 -10.01 -22.80 7.46
N ASP A 116 -9.32 -23.79 6.88
CA ASP A 116 -9.29 -25.17 7.41
C ASP A 116 -8.70 -25.24 8.82
N ILE A 117 -7.69 -24.41 9.12
CA ILE A 117 -7.05 -24.38 10.45
C ILE A 117 -7.71 -23.37 11.41
N GLY A 118 -8.86 -22.80 11.04
CA GLY A 118 -9.65 -21.93 11.92
C GLY A 118 -9.05 -20.55 12.18
N VAL A 119 -8.21 -20.03 11.29
CA VAL A 119 -7.73 -18.64 11.40
C VAL A 119 -8.91 -17.69 11.18
N LYS A 120 -9.03 -16.74 12.10
CA LYS A 120 -9.98 -15.64 12.04
C LYS A 120 -9.25 -14.31 11.88
N THR A 121 -10.00 -13.29 11.49
CA THR A 121 -9.50 -11.91 11.49
C THR A 121 -10.43 -11.02 12.29
N LYS A 122 -9.89 -10.00 12.94
CA LYS A 122 -10.66 -8.90 13.54
C LYS A 122 -10.03 -7.56 13.20
N THR A 123 -10.86 -6.52 13.09
CA THR A 123 -10.39 -5.14 13.12
C THR A 123 -10.18 -4.76 14.57
N LEU A 124 -9.00 -4.23 14.88
CA LEU A 124 -8.68 -3.74 16.22
C LEU A 124 -9.20 -2.32 16.40
N THR A 125 -9.77 -2.06 17.57
CA THR A 125 -10.06 -0.68 18.00
C THR A 125 -8.76 0.02 18.39
N ILE A 126 -8.84 1.33 18.62
CA ILE A 126 -7.68 2.11 19.07
C ILE A 126 -7.16 1.67 20.44
N ASP A 127 -8.05 1.20 21.33
CA ASP A 127 -7.68 0.68 22.64
C ASP A 127 -6.87 -0.63 22.56
N GLU A 128 -6.98 -1.33 21.42
CA GLU A 128 -6.24 -2.57 21.14
C GLU A 128 -4.94 -2.34 20.34
N THR A 129 -4.58 -1.09 20.02
CA THR A 129 -3.40 -0.78 19.19
C THR A 129 -2.09 -1.24 19.81
N GLN A 130 -1.98 -1.24 21.13
CA GLN A 130 -0.83 -1.81 21.84
C GLN A 130 -0.61 -3.29 21.49
N THR A 131 -1.69 -4.08 21.38
CA THR A 131 -1.59 -5.50 21.04
C THR A 131 -1.00 -5.70 19.64
N PHE A 132 -1.41 -4.87 18.69
CA PHE A 132 -0.79 -4.86 17.35
C PHE A 132 0.69 -4.48 17.42
N PHE A 133 1.02 -3.43 18.17
CA PHE A 133 2.38 -2.93 18.28
C PHE A 133 3.33 -3.96 18.91
N ASP A 134 2.91 -4.69 19.95
CA ASP A 134 3.73 -5.73 20.58
C ASP A 134 4.05 -6.86 19.59
N LEU A 135 3.05 -7.34 18.84
CA LEU A 135 3.23 -8.35 17.80
C LEU A 135 4.13 -7.85 16.67
N PHE A 136 3.95 -6.59 16.29
CA PHE A 136 4.74 -5.94 15.26
C PHE A 136 6.20 -5.78 15.68
N HIS A 137 6.47 -5.38 16.93
CA HIS A 137 7.81 -5.21 17.45
C HIS A 137 8.58 -6.53 17.53
N MET A 138 7.91 -7.63 17.92
CA MET A 138 8.51 -8.97 17.83
C MET A 138 8.92 -9.34 16.38
N ALA A 139 8.17 -8.88 15.38
CA ALA A 139 8.52 -9.09 13.98
C ALA A 139 9.70 -8.19 13.54
N GLU A 140 9.76 -6.93 14.00
CA GLU A 140 10.90 -6.03 13.77
C GLU A 140 12.21 -6.64 14.27
N GLU A 141 12.24 -7.09 15.53
CA GLU A 141 13.42 -7.70 16.15
C GLU A 141 13.88 -8.94 15.37
N LYS A 142 12.92 -9.77 14.95
CA LYS A 142 13.20 -11.01 14.21
C LYS A 142 13.77 -10.75 12.81
N HIS A 143 13.30 -9.70 12.14
CA HIS A 143 13.60 -9.45 10.73
C HIS A 143 14.59 -8.30 10.51
N GLY A 144 15.02 -7.62 11.57
CA GLY A 144 16.07 -6.60 11.53
C GLY A 144 15.66 -5.32 10.79
N PHE A 145 14.38 -4.96 10.82
CA PHE A 145 13.90 -3.69 10.28
C PHE A 145 13.37 -2.79 11.40
N LYS A 146 13.46 -1.47 11.21
CA LYS A 146 12.88 -0.48 12.11
C LYS A 146 11.80 0.32 11.38
N PHE A 147 10.67 0.49 12.02
CA PHE A 147 9.50 1.15 11.49
C PHE A 147 9.06 2.30 12.42
N ARG A 148 7.76 2.58 12.45
CA ARG A 148 7.13 3.65 13.22
C ARG A 148 6.78 3.16 14.63
N GLU A 149 6.90 4.07 15.60
CA GLU A 149 6.57 3.82 17.00
C GLU A 149 5.06 3.85 17.23
N LEU A 150 4.58 3.28 18.35
CA LEU A 150 3.16 3.19 18.73
C LEU A 150 2.33 4.46 18.46
N PRO A 151 2.77 5.68 18.85
CA PRO A 151 1.97 6.90 18.66
C PRO A 151 1.58 7.15 17.20
N TYR A 152 2.41 6.71 16.24
CA TYR A 152 2.10 6.84 14.81
C TYR A 152 0.83 6.09 14.41
N PHE A 153 0.66 4.86 14.91
CA PHE A 153 -0.49 4.03 14.58
C PHE A 153 -1.78 4.57 15.20
N GLU A 154 -1.69 5.04 16.46
CA GLU A 154 -2.81 5.70 17.13
C GLU A 154 -3.22 7.01 16.43
N GLU A 155 -2.25 7.84 16.04
CA GLU A 155 -2.50 9.07 15.29
C GLU A 155 -3.13 8.76 13.93
N MET A 156 -2.68 7.71 13.23
CA MET A 156 -3.28 7.28 11.98
C MET A 156 -4.76 6.87 12.14
N GLN A 157 -5.09 6.07 13.16
CA GLN A 157 -6.48 5.68 13.41
C GLN A 157 -7.35 6.89 13.81
N LYS A 158 -6.82 7.84 14.59
CA LYS A 158 -7.54 9.08 14.95
C LYS A 158 -7.78 9.98 13.74
N LEU A 159 -6.78 10.13 12.87
CA LEU A 159 -6.83 11.06 11.74
C LEU A 159 -7.68 10.51 10.58
N TYR A 160 -7.63 9.19 10.36
CA TYR A 160 -8.25 8.54 9.21
C TYR A 160 -9.44 7.66 9.59
N ASP A 161 -9.87 7.60 10.85
CA ASP A 161 -11.06 6.89 11.35
C ASP A 161 -11.43 5.61 10.55
N ASP A 162 -12.55 5.61 9.83
CA ASP A 162 -13.06 4.49 9.02
C ASP A 162 -12.24 4.18 7.74
N HIS A 163 -11.30 5.04 7.39
CA HIS A 163 -10.35 4.90 6.29
C HIS A 163 -8.98 4.33 6.70
N ALA A 164 -8.76 4.01 7.98
CA ALA A 164 -7.59 3.28 8.45
C ALA A 164 -7.98 2.09 9.33
N MET A 165 -7.37 0.92 9.08
CA MET A 165 -7.69 -0.30 9.82
C MET A 165 -6.42 -1.03 10.25
N LEU A 166 -6.34 -1.38 11.53
CA LEU A 166 -5.41 -2.40 12.02
C LEU A 166 -6.16 -3.72 12.09
N LYS A 167 -5.63 -4.75 11.43
CA LYS A 167 -6.23 -6.08 11.36
C LYS A 167 -5.33 -7.07 12.07
N LEU A 168 -5.93 -7.92 12.91
CA LEU A 168 -5.24 -9.02 13.57
C LEU A 168 -5.78 -10.35 13.03
N ALA A 169 -4.87 -11.22 12.58
CA ALA A 169 -5.16 -12.62 12.33
C ALA A 169 -4.86 -13.43 13.61
N TYR A 170 -5.80 -14.29 14.03
CA TYR A 170 -5.67 -15.07 15.26
C TYR A 170 -6.40 -16.41 15.14
N ILE A 171 -6.06 -17.35 16.02
CA ILE A 171 -6.81 -18.61 16.22
C ILE A 171 -7.42 -18.56 17.61
N ASP A 172 -8.73 -18.78 17.70
CA ASP A 172 -9.38 -19.01 19.00
C ASP A 172 -9.15 -20.47 19.39
N LEU A 173 -8.30 -20.69 20.39
CA LEU A 173 -7.92 -22.05 20.81
C LEU A 173 -9.08 -22.83 21.41
N TYR A 174 -10.04 -22.17 22.07
CA TYR A 174 -11.19 -22.84 22.65
C TYR A 174 -12.14 -23.34 21.56
N GLU A 175 -12.44 -22.48 20.58
CA GLU A 175 -13.25 -22.87 19.44
C GLU A 175 -12.55 -23.93 18.60
N TYR A 176 -11.25 -23.78 18.34
CA TYR A 176 -10.49 -24.74 17.55
C TYR A 176 -10.48 -26.12 18.21
N LEU A 177 -10.23 -26.18 19.52
CA LEU A 177 -10.24 -27.43 20.29
C LEU A 177 -11.64 -28.07 20.31
N LYS A 178 -12.71 -27.27 20.37
CA LYS A 178 -14.09 -27.76 20.26
C LYS A 178 -14.36 -28.40 18.89
N THR A 179 -13.89 -27.79 17.81
CA THR A 179 -14.00 -28.34 16.45
C THR A 179 -13.26 -29.67 16.34
N LEU A 180 -12.02 -29.74 16.83
CA LEU A 180 -11.23 -30.98 16.81
C LEU A 180 -11.90 -32.12 17.60
N HIS A 181 -12.51 -31.82 18.76
CA HIS A 181 -13.26 -32.81 19.52
C HIS A 181 -14.49 -33.33 18.76
N LEU A 182 -15.19 -32.47 18.01
CA LEU A 182 -16.35 -32.88 17.21
C LEU A 182 -15.92 -33.79 16.04
N GLU A 183 -14.84 -33.43 15.36
CA GLU A 183 -14.26 -34.26 14.28
C GLU A 183 -13.79 -35.61 14.80
N GLN A 184 -13.13 -35.64 15.96
CA GLN A 184 -12.73 -36.88 16.61
C GLN A 184 -13.93 -37.78 16.89
N GLN A 185 -15.02 -37.23 17.44
CA GLN A 185 -16.23 -37.99 17.71
C GLN A 185 -16.83 -38.60 16.43
N GLN A 186 -16.86 -37.84 15.33
CA GLN A 186 -17.36 -38.33 14.04
C GLN A 186 -16.51 -39.45 13.43
N LEU A 187 -15.18 -39.42 13.64
CA LEU A 187 -14.27 -40.46 13.13
C LEU A 187 -14.31 -41.74 13.97
N THR A 188 -14.74 -41.66 15.23
CA THR A 188 -14.82 -42.81 16.15
C THR A 188 -16.22 -43.43 16.28
N ALA A 189 -17.23 -42.81 15.66
CA ALA A 189 -18.62 -43.29 15.61
C ALA A 189 -18.84 -44.23 14.40
#